data_AF-A0A6N7QF23-F1
#
_entry.id   AF-A0A6N7QF23-F1
#
_cell.length_a   1.000
_cell.length_b   1.000
_cell.length_c   1.000
_cell.angle_alpha   90.00
_cell.angle_beta   90.00
_cell.angle_gamma   90.00
#
_symmetry.space_group_name_H-M   'P 1'
#
loop_
_entity.id
_entity.type
_entity.pdbx_description
1 polymer ?
#
loop_
_entity_poly.entity_id
_entity_poly.type
_entity_poly.pdbx_seq_one_letter_code
_entity_poly.pdbx_strand_id
1 'polypeptide(L)'
;MKRSFLLLLLSAGGCLSLPAIAAETAPASAAAAGQADCPRGSIALVTGNADQVSPKTCLAPSMKPFALQRGQLFAVTLSENGSTGSAWALRSLPAPLALLDIEHAPGTACATGRMGCPSTVTYTFKATDHGSGAIDLVYSRHWEDRATDSRSIRVEVK
;
A
#
# COMPACT_ATOMS: atom_id res chain seq x y z
N MET A 1 -1.63 -89.26 7.15
CA MET A 1 -2.51 -89.20 8.34
C MET A 1 -3.37 -87.94 8.24
N LYS A 2 -4.70 -88.11 8.29
CA LYS A 2 -5.70 -87.21 8.90
C LYS A 2 -5.45 -85.68 8.84
N ARG A 3 -6.25 -84.94 8.05
CA ARG A 3 -7.51 -84.30 8.50
C ARG A 3 -7.99 -83.24 7.49
N SER A 4 -9.26 -83.37 7.09
CA SER A 4 -10.07 -82.27 6.56
C SER A 4 -10.22 -81.16 7.61
N PHE A 5 -10.24 -79.91 7.15
CA PHE A 5 -11.15 -78.90 7.68
C PHE A 5 -11.51 -77.91 6.59
N LEU A 6 -12.82 -77.77 6.39
CA LEU A 6 -13.52 -76.84 5.51
C LEU A 6 -13.66 -75.52 6.26
N LEU A 7 -13.30 -74.37 5.67
CA LEU A 7 -13.88 -73.09 6.10
C LEU A 7 -13.88 -72.07 4.96
N LEU A 8 -15.09 -71.59 4.65
CA LEU A 8 -15.39 -70.48 3.76
C LEU A 8 -14.70 -69.19 4.23
N LEU A 9 -14.17 -68.41 3.29
CA LEU A 9 -14.19 -66.95 3.37
C LEU A 9 -14.51 -66.38 1.98
N LEU A 10 -15.67 -65.70 1.92
CA LEU A 10 -16.08 -64.79 0.86
C LEU A 10 -15.07 -63.63 0.76
N SER A 11 -14.68 -63.27 -0.46
CA SER A 11 -14.82 -61.90 -0.99
C SER A 11 -14.10 -61.79 -2.34
N ALA A 12 -14.88 -61.53 -3.40
CA ALA A 12 -14.40 -60.94 -4.65
C ALA A 12 -13.65 -59.62 -4.34
N GLY A 13 -12.56 -59.22 -4.99
CA GLY A 13 -12.18 -59.43 -6.38
C GLY A 13 -12.34 -58.10 -7.13
N GLY A 14 -11.21 -57.42 -7.41
CA GLY A 14 -11.12 -56.29 -8.36
C GLY A 14 -10.95 -54.92 -7.70
N CYS A 15 -9.74 -54.46 -7.38
CA CYS A 15 -8.80 -53.73 -8.24
C CYS A 15 -9.32 -52.39 -8.83
N LEU A 16 -8.67 -51.33 -8.34
CA LEU A 16 -8.13 -50.19 -9.09
C LEU A 16 -9.10 -49.29 -9.88
N SER A 17 -9.35 -48.11 -9.33
CA SER A 17 -9.08 -46.85 -10.04
C SER A 17 -9.30 -45.65 -9.11
N LEU A 18 -8.21 -44.98 -8.73
CA LEU A 18 -8.22 -43.62 -8.21
C LEU A 18 -8.56 -42.66 -9.36
N PRO A 19 -9.61 -41.81 -9.26
CA PRO A 19 -9.68 -40.63 -10.08
C PRO A 19 -8.75 -39.56 -9.50
N ALA A 20 -7.93 -39.03 -10.40
CA ALA A 20 -6.89 -38.05 -10.17
C ALA A 20 -7.42 -36.76 -9.51
N ILE A 21 -6.57 -36.22 -8.65
CA ILE A 21 -6.64 -34.87 -8.11
C ILE A 21 -6.69 -33.93 -9.31
N ALA A 22 -7.85 -33.33 -9.58
CA ALA A 22 -7.93 -32.16 -10.43
C ALA A 22 -7.25 -31.03 -9.66
N ALA A 23 -5.95 -30.84 -9.90
CA ALA A 23 -5.28 -29.59 -9.60
C ALA A 23 -5.95 -28.54 -10.48
N GLU A 24 -6.93 -27.87 -9.91
CA GLU A 24 -7.48 -26.64 -10.46
C GLU A 24 -6.31 -25.67 -10.51
N THR A 25 -5.68 -25.54 -11.68
CA THR A 25 -4.77 -24.45 -11.97
C THR A 25 -5.60 -23.19 -11.88
N ALA A 26 -5.64 -22.64 -10.67
CA ALA A 26 -6.09 -21.29 -10.42
C ALA A 26 -5.43 -20.43 -11.51
N PRO A 27 -6.20 -19.69 -12.32
CA PRO A 27 -5.57 -18.69 -13.15
C PRO A 27 -4.84 -17.79 -12.16
N ALA A 28 -3.51 -17.73 -12.30
CA ALA A 28 -2.73 -16.67 -11.70
C ALA A 28 -3.36 -15.38 -12.23
N SER A 29 -4.25 -14.81 -11.43
CA SER A 29 -4.84 -13.53 -11.67
C SER A 29 -3.66 -12.59 -11.77
N ALA A 30 -3.31 -12.23 -13.00
CA ALA A 30 -2.59 -11.03 -13.28
C ALA A 30 -3.50 -9.91 -12.77
N ALA A 31 -3.36 -9.62 -11.48
CA ALA A 31 -3.95 -8.47 -10.84
C ALA A 31 -3.40 -7.29 -11.63
N ALA A 32 -4.24 -6.76 -12.53
CA ALA A 32 -4.11 -5.41 -12.99
C ALA A 32 -3.80 -4.58 -11.74
N ALA A 33 -2.72 -3.79 -11.80
CA ALA A 33 -2.27 -2.90 -10.74
C ALA A 33 -3.32 -1.81 -10.49
N GLY A 34 -4.50 -2.20 -10.03
CA GLY A 34 -5.56 -1.35 -9.58
C GLY A 34 -5.18 -0.90 -8.19
N GLN A 35 -4.85 0.39 -8.10
CA GLN A 35 -4.93 1.24 -6.91
C GLN A 35 -5.08 0.45 -5.59
N ALA A 36 -3.96 -0.07 -5.07
CA ALA A 36 -3.98 -0.73 -3.77
C ALA A 36 -4.53 0.26 -2.73
N ASP A 37 -5.47 -0.19 -1.90
CA ASP A 37 -5.90 0.58 -0.74
C ASP A 37 -4.69 0.73 0.19
N CYS A 38 -4.19 1.96 0.31
CA CYS A 38 -3.03 2.28 1.12
C CYS A 38 -3.51 2.99 2.39
N PRO A 39 -3.88 2.27 3.47
CA PRO A 39 -4.54 2.84 4.64
C PRO A 39 -3.68 3.86 5.39
N ARG A 40 -2.35 3.77 5.25
CA ARG A 40 -1.41 4.74 5.83
C ARG A 40 -0.97 5.81 4.83
N GLY A 41 -1.55 5.85 3.64
CA GLY A 41 -1.11 6.67 2.53
C GLY A 41 -0.06 5.98 1.66
N SER A 42 0.37 6.68 0.62
CA SER A 42 1.23 6.15 -0.43
C SER A 42 2.34 7.11 -0.82
N ILE A 43 3.40 6.56 -1.40
CA ILE A 43 4.48 7.29 -2.06
C ILE A 43 4.60 6.83 -3.51
N ALA A 44 4.81 7.76 -4.44
CA ALA A 44 4.97 7.48 -5.86
C ALA A 44 5.90 8.49 -6.53
N LEU A 45 6.61 8.09 -7.58
CA LEU A 45 7.31 9.03 -8.45
C LEU A 45 6.29 9.88 -9.22
N VAL A 46 6.67 11.13 -9.53
CA VAL A 46 5.89 12.01 -10.42
C VAL A 46 6.59 12.03 -11.78
N THR A 47 5.92 11.50 -12.80
CA THR A 47 6.50 11.29 -14.14
C THR A 47 6.39 12.49 -15.07
N GLY A 48 5.63 13.53 -14.68
CA GLY A 48 5.37 14.71 -15.52
C GLY A 48 4.43 14.44 -16.71
N ASN A 49 3.88 13.23 -16.82
CA ASN A 49 2.88 12.87 -17.82
C ASN A 49 1.53 12.63 -17.11
N ALA A 50 0.55 13.50 -17.38
CA ALA A 50 -0.78 13.44 -16.76
C ALA A 50 -1.60 12.21 -17.19
N ASP A 51 -1.30 11.62 -18.35
CA ASP A 51 -2.00 10.44 -18.85
C ASP A 51 -1.45 9.13 -18.24
N GLN A 52 -0.33 9.20 -17.52
CA GLN A 52 0.32 8.04 -16.93
C GLN A 52 0.06 7.94 -15.42
N VAL A 53 -0.61 6.86 -15.02
CA VAL A 53 -0.73 6.50 -13.60
C VAL A 53 0.63 6.00 -13.10
N SER A 54 1.22 6.74 -12.17
CA SER A 54 2.47 6.32 -11.54
C SER A 54 2.22 5.21 -10.52
N PRO A 55 2.99 4.11 -10.52
CA PRO A 55 2.84 3.05 -9.54
C PRO A 55 3.01 3.58 -8.11
N LYS A 56 2.00 3.33 -7.27
CA LYS A 56 1.99 3.74 -5.87
C LYS A 56 2.57 2.64 -4.98
N THR A 57 3.40 3.03 -4.02
CA THR A 57 3.88 2.16 -2.94
C THR A 57 3.15 2.55 -1.66
N CYS A 58 2.48 1.60 -1.00
CA CYS A 58 1.83 1.88 0.27
C CYS A 58 2.85 2.10 1.39
N LEU A 59 2.61 3.09 2.24
CA LEU A 59 3.44 3.38 3.39
C LEU A 59 3.25 2.31 4.47
N ALA A 60 4.36 1.81 5.02
CA ALA A 60 4.37 0.87 6.14
C ALA A 60 5.39 1.32 7.20
N PRO A 61 5.14 1.10 8.51
CA PRO A 61 6.03 1.56 9.59
C PRO A 61 7.50 1.13 9.44
N SER A 62 7.73 -0.03 8.84
CA SER A 62 9.06 -0.63 8.69
C SER A 62 9.44 -0.87 7.23
N MET A 63 9.06 0.04 6.32
CA MET A 63 9.47 -0.05 4.92
C MET A 63 10.95 0.35 4.74
N LYS A 64 11.59 -0.25 3.73
CA LYS A 64 12.93 0.20 3.29
C LYS A 64 12.87 1.68 2.85
N PRO A 65 13.97 2.44 2.97
CA PRO A 65 14.01 3.80 2.44
C PRO A 65 13.60 3.82 0.97
N PHE A 66 12.77 4.81 0.62
CA PHE A 66 12.38 5.03 -0.77
C PHE A 66 13.57 5.59 -1.54
N ALA A 67 14.10 4.80 -2.48
CA ALA A 67 15.27 5.16 -3.25
C ALA A 67 14.91 6.15 -4.36
N LEU A 68 15.66 7.23 -4.45
CA LEU A 68 15.49 8.32 -5.40
C LEU A 68 16.82 8.58 -6.12
N GLN A 69 16.72 9.18 -7.30
CA GLN A 69 17.82 9.81 -8.01
C GLN A 69 17.69 11.32 -7.88
N ARG A 70 18.82 12.03 -7.87
CA ARG A 70 18.81 13.50 -7.92
C ARG A 70 17.98 14.02 -9.10
N GLY A 71 17.14 15.01 -8.84
CA GLY A 71 16.24 15.64 -9.82
C GLY A 71 14.87 14.98 -9.92
N GLN A 72 14.67 13.78 -9.37
CA GLN A 72 13.36 13.14 -9.38
C GLN A 72 12.36 13.89 -8.53
N LEU A 73 11.12 13.92 -9.02
CA LEU A 73 9.96 14.34 -8.28
C LEU A 73 9.24 13.11 -7.73
N PHE A 74 8.72 13.22 -6.52
CA PHE A 74 7.88 12.20 -5.91
C PHE A 74 6.82 12.85 -5.04
N ALA A 75 5.72 12.13 -4.84
CA ALA A 75 4.57 12.57 -4.09
C ALA A 75 4.29 11.62 -2.92
N VAL A 76 3.94 12.19 -1.78
CA VAL A 76 3.38 11.46 -0.62
C VAL A 76 1.92 11.87 -0.49
N THR A 77 1.01 10.91 -0.65
CA THR A 77 -0.44 11.14 -0.51
C THR A 77 -0.95 10.47 0.76
N LEU A 78 -1.61 11.23 1.62
CA LEU A 78 -2.21 10.76 2.88
C LEU A 78 -3.71 11.03 2.87
N SER A 79 -4.48 10.11 3.45
CA SER A 79 -5.90 10.35 3.73
C SER A 79 -6.04 11.34 4.89
N GLU A 80 -7.05 12.18 4.82
CA GLU A 80 -7.41 13.15 5.86
C GLU A 80 -8.91 13.45 5.86
N ASN A 81 -9.36 14.31 6.77
CA ASN A 81 -10.70 14.88 6.72
C ASN A 81 -10.67 16.34 7.19
N GLY A 82 -10.51 17.26 6.22
CA GLY A 82 -10.44 18.70 6.49
C GLY A 82 -11.65 19.28 7.23
N SER A 83 -12.82 18.62 7.20
CA SER A 83 -14.01 19.11 7.93
C SER A 83 -13.91 18.95 9.46
N THR A 84 -12.89 18.24 9.95
CA THR A 84 -12.68 17.99 11.38
C THR A 84 -11.79 19.05 12.05
N GLY A 85 -11.22 19.96 11.27
CA GLY A 85 -10.22 20.94 11.71
C GLY A 85 -8.80 20.37 11.88
N SER A 86 -8.63 19.07 11.65
CA SER A 86 -7.31 18.40 11.64
C SER A 86 -6.67 18.51 10.26
N ALA A 87 -5.34 18.65 10.23
CA ALA A 87 -4.55 18.67 9.01
C ALA A 87 -3.20 17.99 9.23
N TRP A 88 -2.57 17.53 8.14
CA TRP A 88 -1.19 17.06 8.18
C TRP A 88 -0.22 18.24 8.17
N ALA A 89 0.77 18.20 9.05
CA ALA A 89 1.83 19.20 9.14
C ALA A 89 3.20 18.55 8.93
N LEU A 90 3.99 19.13 8.02
CA LEU A 90 5.39 18.78 7.81
C LEU A 90 6.22 19.28 8.99
N ARG A 91 6.83 18.37 9.74
CA ARG A 91 7.63 18.67 10.94
C ARG A 91 9.12 18.57 10.68
N SER A 92 9.53 17.67 9.80
CA SER A 92 10.92 17.49 9.41
C SER A 92 11.01 17.22 7.92
N LEU A 93 11.93 17.90 7.25
CA LEU A 93 12.29 17.68 5.86
C LEU A 93 13.80 17.48 5.81
N PRO A 94 14.30 16.34 5.31
CA PRO A 94 15.73 16.10 5.26
C PRO A 94 16.37 16.98 4.16
N ALA A 95 17.59 17.45 4.42
CA ALA A 95 18.36 18.33 3.53
C ALA A 95 18.39 17.94 2.03
N PRO A 96 18.47 16.65 1.62
CA PRO A 96 18.47 16.29 0.20
C PRO A 96 17.14 16.51 -0.53
N LEU A 97 16.12 17.08 0.13
CA LEU A 97 14.79 17.29 -0.44
C LEU A 97 14.36 18.76 -0.40
N ALA A 98 13.59 19.17 -1.40
CA ALA A 98 12.79 20.38 -1.38
C ALA A 98 11.30 20.04 -1.48
N LEU A 99 10.47 20.68 -0.65
CA LEU A 99 9.01 20.66 -0.83
C LEU A 99 8.65 21.63 -1.95
N LEU A 100 7.90 21.15 -2.95
CA LEU A 100 7.45 21.96 -4.08
C LEU A 100 5.98 22.37 -3.99
N ASP A 101 5.12 21.48 -3.49
CA ASP A 101 3.68 21.72 -3.47
C ASP A 101 2.97 20.91 -2.38
N ILE A 102 1.82 21.42 -1.93
CA ILE A 102 0.87 20.74 -1.05
C ILE A 102 -0.53 20.92 -1.63
N GLU A 103 -1.09 19.85 -2.18
CA GLU A 103 -2.42 19.84 -2.77
C GLU A 103 -3.41 19.11 -1.87
N HIS A 104 -4.61 19.68 -1.68
CA HIS A 104 -5.71 19.05 -0.97
C HIS A 104 -6.83 18.75 -1.97
N ALA A 105 -7.27 17.50 -2.01
CA ALA A 105 -8.32 17.05 -2.92
C ALA A 105 -9.45 16.34 -2.17
N PRO A 106 -10.71 16.52 -2.58
CA PRO A 106 -11.81 15.70 -2.07
C PRO A 106 -11.56 14.23 -2.39
N GLY A 107 -11.90 13.33 -1.46
CA GLY A 107 -11.87 11.90 -1.75
C GLY A 107 -12.92 11.54 -2.80
N THR A 108 -12.58 10.60 -3.69
CA THR A 108 -13.46 10.15 -4.80
C THR A 108 -14.74 9.47 -4.33
N ALA A 109 -14.84 9.10 -3.06
CA ALA A 109 -16.00 8.44 -2.45
C ALA A 109 -17.10 9.41 -1.98
N CYS A 110 -16.97 10.72 -2.17
CA CYS A 110 -17.97 11.67 -1.70
C CYS A 110 -19.15 11.78 -2.67
N ALA A 111 -20.28 11.18 -2.30
CA ALA A 111 -21.52 11.34 -3.04
C ALA A 111 -21.98 12.81 -3.06
N THR A 112 -22.56 13.25 -4.17
CA THR A 112 -23.10 14.60 -4.35
C THR A 112 -24.02 14.99 -3.19
N GLY A 113 -23.80 16.18 -2.61
CA GLY A 113 -24.60 16.71 -1.51
C GLY A 113 -24.21 16.19 -0.12
N ARG A 114 -23.19 15.33 0.01
CA ARG A 114 -22.62 14.98 1.32
C ARG A 114 -21.52 15.93 1.73
N MET A 115 -21.50 16.31 3.00
CA MET A 115 -20.45 17.10 3.63
C MET A 115 -19.63 16.23 4.60
N GLY A 116 -18.38 16.62 4.83
CA GLY A 116 -17.49 15.95 5.79
C GLY A 116 -16.92 14.61 5.34
N CYS A 117 -16.92 14.35 4.03
CA CYS A 117 -16.29 13.18 3.45
C CYS A 117 -14.77 13.20 3.66
N PRO A 118 -14.12 12.01 3.71
CA PRO A 118 -12.67 11.91 3.64
C PRO A 118 -12.12 12.66 2.42
N SER A 119 -10.98 13.30 2.63
CA SER A 119 -10.16 13.99 1.65
C SER A 119 -8.77 13.36 1.62
N THR A 120 -7.94 13.85 0.72
CA THR A 120 -6.52 13.49 0.67
C THR A 120 -5.68 14.74 0.57
N VAL A 121 -4.51 14.70 1.20
CA VAL A 121 -3.43 15.68 1.01
C VAL A 121 -2.29 15.01 0.26
N THR A 122 -1.71 15.72 -0.71
CA THR A 122 -0.55 15.27 -1.48
C THR A 122 0.58 16.28 -1.35
N TYR A 123 1.71 15.83 -0.81
CA TYR A 123 2.94 16.60 -0.74
C TYR A 123 3.84 16.21 -1.90
N THR A 124 4.22 17.17 -2.73
CA THR A 124 5.15 16.94 -3.85
C THR A 124 6.53 17.45 -3.48
N PHE A 125 7.54 16.59 -3.63
CA PHE A 125 8.93 16.87 -3.30
C PHE A 125 9.84 16.71 -4.51
N LYS A 126 10.99 17.38 -4.47
CA LYS A 126 12.12 17.19 -5.38
C LYS A 126 13.32 16.68 -4.60
N ALA A 127 13.98 15.64 -5.12
CA ALA A 127 15.30 15.23 -4.66
C ALA A 127 16.36 16.20 -5.21
N THR A 128 16.97 17.02 -4.35
CA THR A 128 17.90 18.09 -4.76
C THR A 128 19.36 17.65 -4.69
N ASP A 129 19.73 16.89 -3.66
CA ASP A 129 21.11 16.54 -3.35
C ASP A 129 21.24 15.09 -2.87
N HIS A 130 22.45 14.56 -2.86
CA HIS A 130 22.71 13.22 -2.32
C HIS A 130 22.52 13.21 -0.79
N GLY A 131 21.99 12.12 -0.26
CA GLY A 131 21.85 11.93 1.17
C GLY A 131 20.65 11.07 1.54
N SER A 132 20.41 10.93 2.83
CA SER A 132 19.27 10.18 3.36
C SER A 132 18.66 10.89 4.56
N GLY A 133 17.42 10.55 4.86
CA GLY A 133 16.73 11.10 6.02
C GLY A 133 15.26 10.71 6.04
N ALA A 134 14.51 11.28 6.98
CA ALA A 134 13.09 11.03 7.13
C ALA A 134 12.28 12.31 6.91
N ILE A 135 11.21 12.18 6.14
CA ILE A 135 10.12 13.16 6.11
C ILE A 135 9.20 12.82 7.27
N ASP A 136 9.05 13.73 8.23
CA ASP A 136 8.16 13.53 9.36
C ASP A 136 6.93 14.42 9.23
N LEU A 137 5.76 13.79 9.22
CA LEU A 137 4.45 14.41 9.10
C LEU A 137 3.62 14.04 10.33
N VAL A 138 2.87 15.00 10.87
CA VAL A 138 1.94 14.75 11.98
C VAL A 138 0.55 15.25 11.66
N TYR A 139 -0.47 14.51 12.08
CA TYR A 139 -1.87 14.87 11.92
C TYR A 139 -2.42 15.36 13.25
N SER A 140 -2.81 16.62 13.30
CA SER A 140 -3.40 17.23 14.50
C SER A 140 -4.28 18.41 14.13
N ARG A 141 -5.07 18.89 15.08
CA ARG A 141 -5.57 20.27 14.99
C ARG A 141 -4.45 21.23 15.38
N HIS A 142 -4.44 22.42 14.80
CA HIS A 142 -3.35 23.37 15.02
C HIS A 142 -3.32 23.95 16.45
N TRP A 143 -4.42 23.82 17.19
CA TRP A 143 -4.56 24.26 18.58
C TRP A 143 -4.45 23.12 19.61
N GLU A 144 -4.17 21.88 19.18
CA GLU A 144 -4.01 20.74 20.07
C GLU A 144 -2.52 20.45 20.31
N ASP A 145 -2.16 20.14 21.55
CA ASP A 145 -0.76 19.87 21.94
C ASP A 145 -0.26 18.49 21.52
N ARG A 146 -1.14 17.61 21.03
CA ARG A 146 -0.81 16.23 20.68
C ARG A 146 -1.30 15.87 19.29
N ALA A 147 -0.42 15.21 18.54
CA ALA A 147 -0.78 14.59 17.27
C ALA A 147 -1.65 13.35 17.50
N THR A 148 -2.67 13.19 16.66
CA THR A 148 -3.52 11.99 16.63
C THR A 148 -2.93 10.90 15.73
N ASP A 149 -2.11 11.29 14.74
CA ASP A 149 -1.40 10.35 13.88
C ASP A 149 -0.06 10.94 13.40
N SER A 150 0.84 10.08 12.91
CA SER A 150 2.14 10.48 12.37
C SER A 150 2.63 9.56 11.25
N ARG A 151 3.45 10.11 10.35
CA ARG A 151 4.19 9.38 9.32
C ARG A 151 5.65 9.78 9.39
N SER A 152 6.52 8.79 9.39
CA SER A 152 7.96 8.97 9.20
C SER A 152 8.36 8.17 7.97
N ILE A 153 8.74 8.86 6.91
CA ILE A 153 8.99 8.26 5.59
C ILE A 153 10.46 8.43 5.28
N ARG A 154 11.20 7.32 5.31
CA ARG A 154 12.64 7.34 5.00
C ARG A 154 12.87 7.38 3.50
N VAL A 155 13.78 8.25 3.08
CA VAL A 155 14.22 8.39 1.69
C VAL A 155 15.74 8.27 1.62
N GLU A 156 16.22 7.87 0.45
CA GLU A 156 17.65 7.85 0.12
C GLU A 156 17.81 8.40 -1.31
N VAL A 157 18.48 9.54 -1.45
CA VAL A 157 18.81 10.15 -2.74
C VAL A 157 20.23 9.75 -3.13
N LYS A 158 20.32 9.03 -4.24
CA LYS A 158 21.56 8.56 -4.84
C LYS A 158 22.03 9.42 -5.99
#